data_AF-A0A0F3GS43-F1
#
_entry.id   AF-A0A0F3GS43-F1
#
_cell.length_a   1.000
_cell.length_b   1.000
_cell.length_c   1.000
_cell.angle_alpha   90.00
_cell.angle_beta   90.00
_cell.angle_gamma   90.00
#
_symmetry.space_group_name_H-M   'P 1'
#
loop_
_entity.id
_entity.type
_entity.pdbx_description
1 polymer ?
#
loop_
_entity_poly.entity_id
_entity_poly.type
_entity_poly.pdbx_seq_one_letter_code
_entity_poly.pdbx_strand_id
1 'polypeptide(L)'
;MYWTVHVVIYPFLTGLVAGAFVLSSLYHVFGKGELKPVAKFSLVFSLALLIMAPTPLLFHLTQPFRSGNIMITPHFYSAIAAFTLVYLTYMAIVLAEIWFVFRPFIVKNALEKTGIMGFIYRVMTLG
;
A
#
# COMPACT_ATOMS: atom_id res chain seq x y z
N MET A 1 15.07 -20.33 -22.00
CA MET A 1 14.58 -19.04 -21.47
C MET A 1 13.29 -19.30 -20.71
N TYR A 2 13.29 -19.29 -19.38
CA TYR A 2 12.06 -19.42 -18.60
C TYR A 2 11.83 -18.11 -17.84
N TRP A 3 11.29 -17.12 -18.55
CA TRP A 3 10.54 -16.05 -17.91
C TRP A 3 9.22 -16.67 -17.46
N THR A 4 9.18 -17.13 -16.22
CA THR A 4 8.02 -17.80 -15.63
C THR A 4 6.93 -16.77 -15.33
N VAL A 5 5.66 -17.18 -15.42
CA VAL A 5 4.44 -16.38 -15.15
C VAL A 5 4.58 -15.44 -13.93
N HIS A 6 5.30 -15.87 -12.88
CA HIS A 6 5.62 -15.10 -11.68
C HIS A 6 6.25 -13.72 -11.94
N VAL A 7 7.12 -13.58 -12.95
CA VAL A 7 7.75 -12.29 -13.29
C VAL A 7 6.75 -11.33 -13.92
N VAL A 8 5.72 -11.85 -14.62
CA VAL A 8 4.68 -11.03 -15.26
C VAL A 8 3.60 -10.60 -14.26
N ILE A 9 3.30 -11.47 -13.28
CA ILE A 9 2.34 -11.18 -12.20
C ILE A 9 2.79 -9.97 -11.38
N TYR A 10 4.10 -9.77 -11.17
CA TYR A 10 4.61 -8.65 -10.37
C TYR A 10 4.30 -7.26 -10.98
N PRO A 11 4.66 -6.93 -12.24
CA PRO A 11 4.24 -5.69 -12.90
C PRO A 11 2.73 -5.58 -13.05
N PHE A 12 2.03 -6.70 -13.26
CA PHE A 12 0.58 -6.70 -13.39
C PHE A 12 -0.11 -6.26 -12.09
N LEU A 13 0.26 -6.84 -10.95
CA LEU A 13 -0.29 -6.49 -9.65
C LEU A 13 0.08 -5.06 -9.26
N THR A 14 1.34 -4.64 -9.49
CA THR A 14 1.77 -3.26 -9.21
C THR A 14 1.09 -2.23 -10.13
N GLY A 15 0.78 -2.59 -11.37
CA GLY A 15 -0.04 -1.77 -12.27
C GLY A 15 -1.50 -1.64 -11.80
N LEU A 16 -2.11 -2.73 -11.30
CA LEU A 16 -3.44 -2.69 -10.70
C LEU A 16 -3.49 -1.81 -9.44
N VAL A 17 -2.47 -1.90 -8.58
CA VAL A 17 -2.28 -1.01 -7.42
C VAL A 17 -2.29 0.45 -7.85
N ALA A 18 -1.54 0.79 -8.91
CA ALA A 18 -1.47 2.15 -9.44
C ALA A 18 -2.83 2.63 -9.96
N GLY A 19 -3.54 1.80 -10.73
CA GLY A 19 -4.88 2.11 -11.21
C GLY A 19 -5.90 2.34 -10.09
N ALA A 20 -5.90 1.47 -9.07
CA ALA A 20 -6.78 1.59 -7.91
C ALA A 20 -6.48 2.85 -7.06
N PHE A 21 -5.20 3.20 -6.92
CA PHE A 21 -4.79 4.44 -6.27
C PHE A 21 -5.23 5.69 -7.05
N VAL A 22 -5.04 5.71 -8.37
CA VAL A 22 -5.49 6.82 -9.22
C VAL A 22 -7.00 7.00 -9.13
N LEU A 23 -7.78 5.91 -9.12
CA LEU A 23 -9.23 5.94 -8.91
C LEU A 23 -9.62 6.57 -7.57
N SER A 24 -8.89 6.29 -6.49
CA SER A 24 -9.10 6.98 -5.21
C SER A 24 -8.79 8.48 -5.31
N SER A 25 -7.66 8.83 -5.94
CA SER A 25 -7.22 10.22 -6.09
C SER A 25 -8.18 11.07 -6.95
N LEU A 26 -8.86 10.46 -7.94
CA LEU A 26 -9.89 11.11 -8.77
C LEU A 26 -11.06 11.65 -7.95
N TYR A 27 -11.42 10.97 -6.86
CA TYR A 27 -12.43 11.48 -5.95
C TYR A 27 -11.85 12.56 -5.02
N HIS A 28 -10.72 12.28 -4.35
CA HIS A 28 -10.20 13.16 -3.29
C HIS A 28 -9.54 14.45 -3.82
N VAL A 29 -8.85 14.38 -4.96
CA VAL A 29 -8.12 15.50 -5.56
C VAL A 29 -8.96 16.24 -6.60
N PHE A 30 -9.69 15.53 -7.45
CA PHE A 30 -10.45 16.12 -8.55
C PHE A 30 -11.94 16.33 -8.25
N GLY A 31 -12.41 15.97 -7.05
CA GLY A 31 -13.76 16.30 -6.56
C GLY A 31 -14.90 15.57 -7.28
N LYS A 32 -14.64 14.48 -8.00
CA LYS A 32 -15.68 13.71 -8.70
C LYS A 32 -16.56 12.92 -7.72
N GLY A 33 -17.62 13.55 -7.22
CA GLY A 33 -18.52 13.00 -6.20
C GLY A 33 -19.17 11.64 -6.54
N GLU A 34 -19.34 11.32 -7.83
CA GLU A 34 -19.87 10.04 -8.31
C GLU A 34 -19.01 8.84 -7.91
N LEU A 35 -17.70 9.04 -7.74
CA LEU A 35 -16.73 8.00 -7.42
C LEU A 35 -16.59 7.76 -5.91
N LYS A 36 -17.30 8.51 -5.06
CA LYS A 36 -17.22 8.41 -3.59
C LYS A 36 -17.36 6.98 -3.02
N PRO A 37 -18.32 6.13 -3.45
CA PRO A 37 -18.43 4.77 -2.92
C PRO A 37 -17.27 3.87 -3.39
N VAL A 38 -16.78 4.09 -4.61
CA VAL A 38 -15.70 3.29 -5.19
C VAL A 38 -14.33 3.73 -4.66
N ALA A 39 -14.14 5.02 -4.36
CA ALA A 39 -12.86 5.57 -3.93
C ALA A 39 -12.34 4.88 -2.66
N LYS A 40 -13.18 4.77 -1.62
CA LYS A 40 -12.78 4.08 -0.36
C LYS A 40 -12.45 2.60 -0.58
N PHE A 41 -13.25 1.92 -1.42
CA PHE A 41 -13.00 0.53 -1.76
C PHE A 41 -11.69 0.36 -2.55
N SER A 42 -11.47 1.20 -3.56
CA SER A 42 -10.28 1.19 -4.40
C SER A 42 -9.00 1.43 -3.60
N LEU A 43 -9.08 2.26 -2.56
CA LEU A 43 -7.97 2.54 -1.67
C LEU A 43 -7.58 1.32 -0.82
N VAL A 44 -8.56 0.66 -0.19
CA VAL A 44 -8.34 -0.58 0.58
C VAL A 44 -7.89 -1.72 -0.33
N PHE A 45 -8.46 -1.80 -1.53
CA PHE A 45 -8.07 -2.77 -2.55
C PHE A 45 -6.62 -2.57 -3.01
N SER A 46 -6.21 -1.32 -3.24
CA SER A 46 -4.82 -0.96 -3.57
C SER A 46 -3.84 -1.42 -2.47
N LEU A 47 -4.18 -1.20 -1.19
CA LEU A 47 -3.37 -1.67 -0.07
C LEU A 47 -3.28 -3.21 0.00
N ALA A 48 -4.40 -3.92 -0.20
CA ALA A 48 -4.40 -5.38 -0.20
C ALA A 48 -3.52 -5.95 -1.33
N LEU A 49 -3.62 -5.36 -2.53
CA LEU A 49 -2.79 -5.74 -3.66
C LEU A 49 -1.31 -5.40 -3.44
N LEU A 50 -1.00 -4.27 -2.81
CA LEU A 50 0.37 -3.91 -2.42
C LEU A 50 0.99 -5.01 -1.56
N ILE A 51 0.30 -5.44 -0.50
CA ILE A 51 0.80 -6.49 0.41
C ILE A 51 1.00 -7.83 -0.31
N MET A 52 0.14 -8.14 -1.28
CA MET A 52 0.23 -9.39 -2.05
C MET A 52 1.29 -9.33 -3.16
N ALA A 53 1.59 -8.16 -3.72
CA ALA A 53 2.50 -7.99 -4.85
C ALA A 53 3.92 -8.57 -4.67
N PRO A 54 4.58 -8.54 -3.49
CA PRO A 54 5.90 -9.15 -3.31
C PRO A 54 5.86 -10.68 -3.17
N THR A 55 4.70 -11.29 -2.90
CA THR A 55 4.59 -12.74 -2.67
C THR A 55 5.06 -13.59 -3.86
N PRO A 56 4.70 -13.31 -5.14
CA PRO A 56 5.15 -14.12 -6.26
C PRO A 56 6.65 -13.98 -6.49
N LEU A 57 7.21 -12.80 -6.17
CA LEU A 57 8.64 -12.53 -6.26
C LEU A 57 9.42 -13.32 -5.20
N LEU A 58 8.90 -13.38 -3.97
CA LEU A 58 9.47 -14.17 -2.87
C LEU A 58 9.49 -15.67 -3.19
N PHE A 59 8.45 -16.21 -3.83
CA PHE A 59 8.42 -17.61 -4.24
C PHE A 59 9.34 -17.91 -5.45
N HIS A 60 9.62 -16.91 -6.28
CA HIS A 60 10.57 -17.04 -7.39
C HIS A 60 12.05 -16.96 -6.92
N LEU A 61 12.30 -16.35 -5.76
CA LEU A 61 13.64 -16.29 -5.18
C LEU A 61 14.04 -17.67 -4.62
N THR A 62 15.14 -18.23 -5.12
CA THR A 62 15.75 -19.48 -4.60
C THR A 62 16.16 -19.38 -3.11
N GLN A 63 16.29 -18.16 -2.57
CA GLN A 63 16.62 -17.92 -1.16
C GLN A 63 15.80 -16.75 -0.58
N PRO A 64 14.54 -16.97 -0.14
CA PRO A 64 13.60 -15.90 0.23
C PRO A 64 14.05 -15.10 1.47
N PHE A 65 14.72 -15.75 2.43
CA PHE A 65 15.24 -15.09 3.63
C PHE A 65 16.33 -14.04 3.35
N ARG A 66 16.99 -14.10 2.18
CA ARG A 66 17.98 -13.08 1.77
C ARG A 66 17.36 -11.82 1.17
N SER A 67 16.06 -11.82 0.88
CA SER A 67 15.36 -10.63 0.35
C SER A 67 15.44 -9.44 1.32
N GLY A 68 15.43 -9.68 2.64
CA GLY A 68 15.58 -8.62 3.65
C GLY A 68 16.93 -7.90 3.57
N ASN A 69 17.98 -8.56 3.06
CA ASN A 69 19.28 -7.93 2.89
C ASN A 69 19.27 -6.86 1.78
N ILE A 70 18.32 -6.94 0.84
CA ILE A 70 18.12 -5.92 -0.21
C ILE A 70 17.60 -4.61 0.41
N MET A 71 16.83 -4.68 1.50
CA MET A 71 16.37 -3.49 2.22
C MET A 71 17.48 -2.86 3.07
N ILE A 72 18.38 -3.66 3.64
CA ILE A 72 19.45 -3.18 4.54
C ILE A 72 20.68 -2.69 3.76
N THR A 73 21.05 -3.34 2.65
CA THR A 73 22.19 -2.95 1.78
C THR A 73 21.74 -2.82 0.32
N PRO A 74 21.01 -1.75 -0.04
CA PRO A 74 20.51 -1.58 -1.41
C PRO A 74 21.66 -1.27 -2.38
N HIS A 75 21.75 -2.05 -3.46
CA HIS A 75 22.68 -1.77 -4.55
C HIS A 75 21.95 -0.96 -5.63
N PHE A 76 22.17 0.37 -5.67
CA PHE A 76 21.42 1.30 -6.53
C PHE A 76 21.51 1.03 -8.04
N TYR A 77 22.54 0.30 -8.49
CA TYR A 77 22.66 -0.11 -9.90
C TYR A 77 21.77 -1.32 -10.28
N SER A 78 21.14 -1.98 -9.31
CA SER A 78 20.22 -3.09 -9.56
C SER A 78 18.80 -2.60 -9.79
N ALA A 79 18.17 -3.05 -10.88
CA ALA A 79 16.76 -2.78 -11.16
C ALA A 79 15.85 -3.16 -9.98
N ILE A 80 16.14 -4.28 -9.31
CA ILE A 80 15.33 -4.78 -8.18
C ILE A 80 15.41 -3.84 -6.97
N ALA A 81 16.56 -3.21 -6.71
CA ALA A 81 16.71 -2.26 -5.62
C ALA A 81 15.93 -0.96 -5.88
N ALA A 82 16.00 -0.43 -7.12
CA ALA A 82 15.20 0.72 -7.54
C ALA A 82 13.70 0.44 -7.43
N PHE A 83 13.24 -0.73 -7.90
CA PHE A 83 11.85 -1.16 -7.75
C PHE A 83 11.41 -1.26 -6.28
N THR A 84 12.28 -1.75 -5.39
CA THR A 84 12.00 -1.83 -3.96
C THR A 84 11.81 -0.45 -3.34
N LEU A 85 12.63 0.53 -3.71
CA LEU A 85 12.51 1.91 -3.22
C LEU A 85 11.20 2.57 -3.68
N VAL A 86 10.86 2.44 -4.97
CA VAL A 86 9.60 2.97 -5.52
C VAL A 86 8.40 2.30 -4.83
N TYR A 87 8.44 0.98 -4.68
CA TYR A 87 7.39 0.22 -4.00
C TYR A 87 7.19 0.67 -2.55
N LEU A 88 8.27 0.83 -1.77
CA LEU A 88 8.19 1.30 -0.38
C LEU A 88 7.64 2.73 -0.29
N THR A 89 8.06 3.61 -1.19
CA THR A 89 7.56 4.98 -1.28
C THR A 89 6.06 4.97 -1.58
N TYR A 90 5.61 4.12 -2.51
CA TYR A 90 4.21 3.98 -2.86
C TYR A 90 3.37 3.44 -1.71
N MET A 91 3.88 2.42 -1.00
CA MET A 91 3.25 1.88 0.20
C MET A 91 3.07 2.95 1.27
N ALA A 92 4.08 3.78 1.51
CA ALA A 92 4.00 4.89 2.46
C ALA A 92 2.91 5.92 2.07
N ILE A 93 2.83 6.27 0.79
CA ILE A 93 1.81 7.21 0.28
C ILE A 93 0.40 6.63 0.45
N VAL A 94 0.17 5.37 0.06
CA VAL A 94 -1.14 4.71 0.18
C VAL A 94 -1.56 4.61 1.65
N LEU A 95 -0.65 4.26 2.54
CA LEU A 95 -0.91 4.22 3.99
C LEU A 95 -1.29 5.60 4.54
N ALA A 96 -0.58 6.64 4.12
CA ALA A 96 -0.90 8.02 4.49
C ALA A 96 -2.28 8.43 3.96
N GLU A 97 -2.62 8.13 2.70
CA GLU A 97 -3.95 8.43 2.15
C GLU A 97 -5.06 7.71 2.92
N ILE A 98 -4.88 6.42 3.23
CA ILE A 98 -5.84 5.65 4.06
C ILE A 98 -6.00 6.32 5.41
N TRP A 99 -4.90 6.68 6.06
CA TRP A 99 -4.96 7.36 7.35
C TRP A 99 -5.76 8.66 7.29
N PHE A 100 -5.52 9.51 6.28
CA PHE A 100 -6.25 10.77 6.12
C PHE A 100 -7.74 10.54 5.83
N VAL A 101 -8.08 9.59 4.96
CA VAL A 101 -9.47 9.27 4.59
C VAL A 101 -10.26 8.70 5.77
N PHE A 102 -9.62 7.87 6.60
CA PHE A 102 -10.27 7.26 7.76
C PHE A 102 -10.15 8.11 9.04
N ARG A 103 -9.36 9.20 9.05
CA ARG A 103 -9.22 10.10 10.21
C ARG A 103 -10.54 10.49 10.88
N PRO A 104 -11.60 10.96 10.18
CA PRO A 104 -12.87 11.31 10.84
C PRO A 104 -13.56 10.11 11.50
N PHE A 105 -13.40 8.90 10.96
CA PHE A 105 -13.91 7.66 11.57
C PHE A 105 -13.08 7.27 12.81
N ILE A 106 -11.76 7.42 12.75
CA ILE A 106 -10.84 7.17 13.87
C ILE A 106 -11.15 8.14 15.02
N VAL A 107 -11.34 9.44 14.75
CA VAL A 107 -11.71 10.46 15.76
C VAL A 107 -13.06 10.15 16.41
N LYS A 108 -14.08 9.79 15.61
CA LYS A 108 -15.40 9.45 16.15
C LYS A 108 -15.32 8.23 17.09
N ASN A 109 -14.59 7.19 16.71
CA ASN A 109 -14.39 6.02 17.55
C ASN A 109 -13.51 6.31 18.78
N ALA A 110 -12.55 7.23 18.69
CA ALA A 110 -11.75 7.68 19.83
C ALA A 110 -12.59 8.41 20.89
N LEU A 111 -13.62 9.14 20.46
CA LEU A 111 -14.55 9.84 21.35
C LEU A 111 -15.60 8.91 21.96
N GLU A 112 -16.06 7.90 21.22
CA GLU A 112 -17.11 6.97 21.67
C GLU A 112 -16.59 5.81 22.54
N LYS A 113 -15.33 5.37 22.36
CA LYS A 113 -14.78 4.21 23.08
C LYS A 113 -13.79 4.60 24.19
N THR A 114 -14.10 4.21 25.42
CA THR A 114 -13.19 4.33 26.57
C THR A 114 -12.38 3.04 26.78
N GLY A 115 -11.09 3.17 27.13
CA GLY A 115 -10.16 2.05 27.38
C GLY A 115 -8.89 2.05 26.52
N ILE A 116 -8.17 0.92 26.47
CA ILE A 116 -6.90 0.75 25.70
C ILE A 116 -7.11 1.00 24.21
N MET A 117 -8.25 0.56 23.66
CA MET A 117 -8.62 0.87 22.26
C MET A 117 -8.80 2.37 22.04
N GLY A 118 -9.41 3.10 22.99
CA GLY A 118 -9.52 4.56 22.93
C GLY A 118 -8.16 5.25 22.95
N PHE A 119 -7.19 4.72 23.71
CA PHE A 119 -5.82 5.23 23.72
C PHE A 119 -5.10 5.00 22.38
N ILE A 120 -5.21 3.80 21.79
CA ILE A 120 -4.64 3.52 20.46
C ILE A 120 -5.25 4.45 19.42
N TYR A 121 -6.57 4.61 19.41
CA TYR A 121 -7.23 5.54 18.47
C TYR A 121 -6.82 6.99 18.70
N ARG A 122 -6.47 7.40 19.92
CA ARG A 122 -6.02 8.75 20.28
C ARG A 122 -4.55 9.03 19.97
N VAL A 123 -3.71 7.98 19.86
CA VAL A 123 -2.31 8.05 19.38
C VAL A 123 -2.24 7.95 17.85
N MET A 124 -3.13 7.17 17.24
CA MET A 124 -3.68 7.51 15.91
C MET A 124 -4.39 8.87 16.04
N THR A 125 -5.08 9.51 15.10
CA THR A 125 -5.54 10.94 15.29
C THR A 125 -4.48 12.04 15.53
N LEU A 126 -3.31 11.78 16.15
CA LEU A 126 -2.21 12.71 16.45
C LEU A 126 -2.61 13.95 17.30
N GLY A 127 -3.59 13.78 18.20
CA GLY A 127 -4.18 14.86 19.02
C GLY A 127 -5.56 15.26 18.56
#